data_AF-A0A656JPN7-F1
#
_entry.id   AF-A0A656JPN7-F1
#
_cell.length_a   1.000
_cell.length_b   1.000
_cell.length_c   1.000
_cell.angle_alpha   90.00
_cell.angle_beta   90.00
_cell.angle_gamma   90.00
#
_symmetry.space_group_name_H-M   'P 1'
#
loop_
_entity.id
_entity.type
_entity.pdbx_description
1 polymer ?
#
loop_
_entity_poly.entity_id
_entity_poly.type
_entity_poly.pdbx_seq_one_letter_code
_entity_poly.pdbx_strand_id
1 'polypeptide(L)' 'KQVAPLLGLPADITLTSVKRQGYGALFITPPVVAAQQKIADTFYQLKLIPKPLSIADVVWTPPAAVAQAQ' A
#
# COMPACT_ATOMS: atom_id res chain seq x y z
N LYS A 1 -24.38 0.79 -7.31
CA LYS A 1 -24.90 2.18 -7.38
C LYS A 1 -24.42 3.09 -6.23
N GLN A 2 -23.79 2.59 -5.15
CA GLN A 2 -23.57 3.36 -3.92
C GLN A 2 -22.26 4.19 -3.85
N VAL A 3 -21.24 3.92 -4.67
CA VAL A 3 -19.94 4.64 -4.59
C VAL A 3 -19.83 5.89 -5.48
N ALA A 4 -20.60 6.00 -6.57
CA ALA A 4 -20.44 7.08 -7.54
C ALA A 4 -20.77 8.48 -6.98
N PRO A 5 -21.84 8.67 -6.18
CA PRO A 5 -22.13 9.97 -5.57
C PRO A 5 -21.06 10.43 -4.57
N LEU A 6 -20.38 9.49 -3.91
CA LEU A 6 -19.30 9.79 -2.96
C LEU A 6 -18.05 10.33 -3.66
N LEU A 7 -17.80 9.88 -4.89
CA LEU A 7 -16.64 10.28 -5.68
C LEU A 7 -16.93 11.51 -6.57
N GLY A 8 -18.21 11.90 -6.71
CA GLY A 8 -18.63 12.97 -7.61
C GLY A 8 -18.43 12.65 -9.10
N LEU A 9 -18.30 11.36 -9.45
CA LEU A 9 -17.99 10.91 -10.81
C LEU A 9 -19.19 10.20 -11.47
N PRO A 10 -19.28 10.25 -12.82
CA PRO A 10 -20.23 9.42 -13.56
C PRO A 10 -20.12 7.93 -13.23
N ALA A 11 -21.23 7.19 -13.39
CA ALA A 11 -21.34 5.81 -12.94
C ALA A 11 -20.41 4.85 -13.71
N ASP A 12 -20.18 5.10 -14.99
CA ASP A 12 -19.28 4.35 -15.87
C ASP A 12 -17.80 4.54 -15.48
N ILE A 13 -17.41 5.77 -15.15
CA ILE A 13 -16.06 6.08 -14.62
C ILE A 13 -15.85 5.41 -13.27
N THR A 14 -16.83 5.54 -12.38
CA THR A 14 -16.79 4.89 -11.06
C THR A 14 -16.67 3.38 -11.18
N LEU A 15 -17.44 2.76 -12.07
CA LEU A 15 -17.38 1.31 -12.30
C LEU A 15 -15.99 0.87 -12.76
N THR A 16 -15.36 1.65 -13.65
CA THR A 16 -14.00 1.37 -14.11
C THR A 16 -12.99 1.45 -12.97
N SER A 17 -13.10 2.46 -12.12
CA SER A 17 -12.23 2.62 -10.94
C SER A 17 -12.37 1.44 -9.98
N VAL A 18 -13.61 1.07 -9.65
CA VAL A 18 -13.93 -0.07 -8.77
C VAL A 18 -13.34 -1.36 -9.30
N LYS A 19 -13.44 -1.62 -10.61
CA LYS A 19 -12.87 -2.83 -11.23
C LYS A 19 -11.34 -2.90 -11.16
N ARG A 20 -10.65 -1.75 -11.13
CA ARG A 20 -9.19 -1.68 -11.05
C ARG A 20 -8.66 -1.68 -9.61
N GLN A 21 -9.53 -1.43 -8.64
CA GLN A 21 -9.14 -1.32 -7.25
C GLN A 21 -8.81 -2.71 -6.69
N GLY A 22 -7.62 -2.86 -6.12
CA GLY A 22 -7.31 -4.00 -5.25
C GLY A 22 -8.05 -3.84 -3.93
N TYR A 23 -8.71 -4.90 -3.45
CA TYR A 23 -9.45 -4.91 -2.20
C TYR A 23 -8.75 -5.75 -1.13
N GLY A 24 -8.93 -5.36 0.13
CA GLY A 24 -8.41 -6.07 1.29
C GLY A 24 -7.08 -5.53 1.78
N ALA A 25 -6.92 -5.45 3.10
CA ALA A 25 -5.62 -5.24 3.74
C ALA A 25 -4.99 -6.61 4.02
N LEU A 26 -3.73 -6.77 3.65
CA LEU A 26 -2.94 -7.98 3.89
C LEU A 26 -1.69 -7.62 4.70
N PHE A 27 -1.09 -8.60 5.36
CA PHE A 27 0.21 -8.40 6.00
C PHE A 27 1.31 -8.07 5.00
N ILE A 28 2.30 -7.31 5.47
CA ILE A 28 3.48 -6.93 4.69
C ILE A 28 4.39 -8.16 4.58
N THR A 29 4.61 -8.61 3.36
CA THR A 29 5.48 -9.76 3.06
C THR A 29 6.92 -9.32 2.76
N PRO A 30 7.92 -10.21 2.86
CA PRO A 30 9.31 -9.85 2.53
C PRO A 30 9.50 -9.25 1.12
N PRO A 31 8.82 -9.73 0.06
CA PRO A 31 8.86 -9.08 -1.25
C PRO A 31 8.32 -7.64 -1.25
N VAL A 32 7.26 -7.35 -0.46
CA VAL A 32 6.73 -5.98 -0.33
C VAL A 32 7.73 -5.08 0.38
N VAL A 33 8.40 -5.57 1.42
CA VAL A 33 9.48 -4.83 2.12
C VAL A 33 10.59 -4.48 1.14
N ALA A 34 11.07 -5.45 0.35
CA ALA A 34 12.12 -5.21 -0.64
C ALA A 34 11.71 -4.19 -1.71
N ALA A 35 10.46 -4.26 -2.19
CA ALA A 35 9.92 -3.30 -3.15
C ALA A 35 9.86 -1.87 -2.56
N GLN A 36 9.43 -1.74 -1.31
CA GLN A 36 9.39 -0.45 -0.63
C GLN A 36 10.78 0.10 -0.32
N GLN A 37 11.74 -0.76 0.02
CA GLN A 37 13.13 -0.34 0.19
C GLN A 37 13.66 0.31 -1.08
N LYS A 38 13.42 -0.31 -2.25
CA LYS A 38 13.83 0.26 -3.54
C LYS A 38 13.23 1.64 -3.81
N ILE A 39 11.98 1.87 -3.41
CA ILE A 39 11.33 3.18 -3.53
C ILE A 39 12.01 4.19 -2.59
N ALA A 40 12.24 3.83 -1.33
CA ALA A 40 12.92 4.68 -0.36
C ALA A 40 14.34 5.07 -0.82
N ASP A 41 15.09 4.11 -1.36
CA ASP A 41 16.43 4.33 -1.91
C ASP A 41 16.38 5.31 -3.08
N THR A 42 15.41 5.14 -3.98
CA THR A 42 15.20 6.04 -5.13
C THR A 42 14.90 7.46 -4.66
N PHE A 43 14.03 7.62 -3.67
CA PHE A 43 13.67 8.93 -3.12
C PHE A 43 14.87 9.62 -2.47
N TYR A 44 15.72 8.87 -1.78
CA TYR A 44 16.94 9.41 -1.20
C TYR A 44 17.96 9.80 -2.28
N GLN A 45 18.18 8.95 -3.29
CA GLN A 45 19.08 9.24 -4.42
C GLN A 45 18.66 10.48 -5.20
N LEU A 46 17.35 10.66 -5.40
CA LEU A 46 16.77 11.85 -6.03
C LEU A 46 16.67 13.05 -5.10
N LYS A 47 17.10 12.92 -3.84
CA LYS A 47 17.04 13.96 -2.79
C LYS A 47 15.63 14.48 -2.51
N LEU A 48 14.61 13.64 -2.72
CA LEU A 48 13.21 13.93 -2.37
C LEU A 48 12.94 13.74 -0.87
N ILE A 49 13.80 12.97 -0.19
CA ILE A 49 13.82 12.84 1.27
C ILE A 49 15.23 13.14 1.81
N PRO A 50 15.33 13.70 3.02
CA PRO A 50 16.62 14.18 3.55
C PRO A 50 17.50 13.07 4.15
N LYS A 51 16.96 11.87 4.41
CA LYS A 51 17.66 10.77 5.08
C LYS A 51 17.32 9.44 4.44
N PRO A 52 18.26 8.48 4.38
CA PRO A 52 17.96 7.12 3.97
C PRO A 52 17.04 6.45 5.02
N LEU A 53 16.20 5.53 4.57
CA LEU A 53 15.30 4.75 5.42
C LEU A 53 15.61 3.27 5.27
N SER A 54 15.51 2.53 6.36
CA SER A 54 15.49 1.07 6.36
C SER A 54 14.04 0.62 6.59
N ILE A 55 13.41 0.05 5.57
CA ILE A 55 11.99 -0.34 5.64
C ILE A 55 11.80 -1.53 6.57
N ALA A 56 12.76 -2.46 6.63
CA ALA A 56 12.67 -3.61 7.51
C ALA A 56 12.52 -3.23 9.00
N ASP A 57 13.13 -2.12 9.41
CA ASP A 57 13.13 -1.66 10.81
C ASP A 57 11.79 -1.04 11.24
N VAL A 58 10.94 -0.66 10.29
CA VAL A 58 9.65 0.00 10.53
C VAL A 58 8.44 -0.90 10.24
N VAL A 59 8.68 -2.15 9.83
CA VAL A 59 7.61 -3.12 9.58
C VAL A 59 7.16 -3.72 10.91
N TRP A 60 5.91 -3.44 11.28
CA TRP A 60 5.28 -4.10 12.42
C TRP A 60 4.99 -5.57 12.09
N THR A 61 5.40 -6.46 12.99
CA THR A 61 5.08 -7.89 12.91
C THR A 61 3.93 -8.22 13.86
N PRO A 62 2.82 -8.80 13.36
CA PRO A 62 1.70 -9.16 14.20
C PRO A 62 2.07 -10.25 15.22
N PRO A 63 1.49 -10.23 16.44
CA PRO A 63 1.57 -11.35 17.35
C PRO A 63 1.04 -12.64 16.70
N ALA A 64 1.62 -13.80 17.04
CA ALA A 64 1.32 -15.09 16.40
C ALA A 64 -0.18 -15.44 16.36
N ALA A 65 -0.94 -15.09 17.39
CA ALA A 65 -2.39 -15.33 17.44
C ALA A 65 -3.18 -14.55 16.38
N VAL A 66 -2.68 -13.38 15.97
CA VAL A 66 -3.30 -12.53 14.93
C VAL A 66 -2.83 -12.96 13.53
N ALA A 67 -1.59 -13.44 13.41
CA ALA A 67 -1.04 -13.95 12.16
C ALA A 67 -1.75 -15.22 11.65
N GLN A 68 -2.22 -16.08 12.56
CA GLN A 68 -2.90 -17.34 12.24
C GLN A 68 -4.38 -17.16 11.87
N ALA A 69 -4.96 -16.00 12.15
CA ALA A 69 -6.37 -15.70 11.90
C ALA A 69 -6.63 -15.03 10.54
N GLN A 70 -5.59 -14.77 9.75
CA GLN A 70 -5.66 -14.17 8.41
C GLN A 70 -5.36 -15.18 7.30
#